data_AF-A0A956E4E2-F1
#
_entry.id   AF-A0A956E4E2-F1
#
_cell.length_a   1.000
_cell.length_b   1.000
_cell.length_c   1.000
_cell.angle_alpha   90.00
_cell.angle_beta   90.00
_cell.angle_gamma   90.00
#
_symmetry.space_group_name_H-M   'P 1'
#
loop_
_entity.id
_entity.type
_entity.pdbx_description
1 polymer ?
#
loop_
_entity_poly.entity_id
_entity_poly.type
_entity_poly.pdbx_seq_one_letter_code
_entity_poly.pdbx_strand_id
1 'polypeptide(L)'
;MSSEEVGHYTVVVGIDYSKLGDLALERAFQLVSDKQDAEVHVVNVAHGYGPMVSVELGEGTETFSLDEAAATLKKHVEARIDAWEADHGILELSHLVTHLRVGSPAHE
;
A
#
# COMPACT_ATOMS: atom_id res chain seq x y z
N MET A 1 9.87 -11.99 -34.12
CA MET A 1 9.09 -10.96 -33.41
C MET A 1 8.25 -11.71 -32.40
N SER A 2 8.73 -11.82 -31.17
CA SER A 2 8.00 -12.45 -30.08
C SER A 2 6.94 -11.45 -29.63
N SER A 3 5.68 -11.79 -29.80
CA SER A 3 4.57 -11.12 -29.13
C SER A 3 4.74 -11.38 -27.63
N GLU A 4 5.37 -10.46 -26.91
CA GLU A 4 5.19 -10.38 -25.46
C GLU A 4 3.69 -10.18 -25.25
N GLU A 5 3.04 -11.13 -24.58
CA GLU A 5 1.71 -10.88 -24.03
C GLU A 5 1.81 -9.58 -23.22
N VAL A 6 0.97 -8.60 -23.52
CA VAL A 6 0.80 -7.41 -22.68
C VAL A 6 0.14 -7.91 -21.41
N GLY A 7 0.96 -8.48 -20.53
CA GLY A 7 0.54 -9.09 -19.28
C GLY A 7 0.35 -7.98 -18.25
N HIS A 8 -0.87 -7.92 -17.71
CA HIS A 8 -1.24 -7.12 -16.55
C HIS A 8 -0.16 -7.19 -15.47
N TYR A 9 0.36 -6.04 -15.03
CA TYR A 9 1.47 -5.99 -14.07
C TYR A 9 0.99 -5.54 -12.69
N THR A 10 0.82 -6.50 -11.78
CA THR A 10 0.38 -6.23 -10.40
C THR A 10 1.56 -6.26 -9.43
N VAL A 11 1.69 -5.20 -8.62
CA VAL A 11 2.58 -5.17 -7.45
C VAL A 11 1.75 -5.17 -6.17
N VAL A 12 2.09 -6.05 -5.24
CA VAL A 12 1.51 -6.07 -3.89
C VAL A 12 2.58 -5.63 -2.90
N VAL A 13 2.28 -4.65 -2.05
CA VAL A 13 3.21 -4.09 -1.08
C VAL A 13 2.60 -4.03 0.31
N GLY A 14 3.35 -4.52 1.29
CA GLY A 14 3.00 -4.43 2.70
C GLY A 14 3.44 -3.08 3.29
N ILE A 15 2.59 -2.46 4.09
CA ILE A 15 2.89 -1.23 4.82
C ILE A 15 2.68 -1.46 6.31
N ASP A 16 3.70 -1.10 7.08
CA ASP A 16 3.75 -1.10 8.55
C ASP A 16 4.02 0.31 9.11
N TYR A 17 3.90 1.34 8.26
CA TYR A 17 4.21 2.75 8.56
C TYR A 17 5.67 2.99 9.01
N SER A 18 6.56 2.02 8.82
CA SER A 18 8.00 2.23 9.00
C SER A 18 8.60 2.91 7.78
N LYS A 19 9.78 3.52 7.96
CA LYS A 19 10.57 4.06 6.85
C LYS A 19 10.90 3.01 5.79
N LEU A 20 11.06 1.75 6.20
CA LEU A 20 11.35 0.67 5.25
C LEU A 20 10.10 0.31 4.44
N GLY A 21 8.92 0.27 5.07
CA GLY A 21 7.65 0.12 4.37
C GLY A 21 7.41 1.25 3.37
N ASP A 22 7.72 2.49 3.77
CA ASP A 22 7.61 3.66 2.89
C ASP A 22 8.54 3.58 1.66
N LEU A 23 9.76 3.08 1.83
CA LEU A 23 10.68 2.82 0.72
C LEU A 23 10.21 1.66 -0.16
N ALA A 24 9.57 0.64 0.42
CA ALA A 24 9.00 -0.47 -0.35
C ALA A 24 7.84 0.01 -1.24
N LEU A 25 6.99 0.90 -0.74
CA LEU A 25 5.92 1.52 -1.52
C LEU A 25 6.46 2.39 -2.65
N GLU A 26 7.47 3.20 -2.38
CA GLU A 26 8.14 4.01 -3.40
C GLU A 26 8.79 3.14 -4.47
N ARG A 27 9.44 2.04 -4.07
CA ARG A 27 10.00 1.07 -5.01
C ARG A 27 8.91 0.38 -5.83
N ALA A 28 7.73 0.13 -5.25
CA ALA A 28 6.58 -0.38 -5.99
C ALA A 28 6.16 0.59 -7.09
N PHE A 29 6.04 1.89 -6.78
CA PHE A 29 5.75 2.93 -7.79
C PHE A 29 6.80 2.95 -8.91
N GLN A 30 8.07 2.84 -8.56
CA GLN A 30 9.14 2.78 -9.56
C GLN A 30 9.08 1.52 -10.45
N LEU A 31 8.62 0.38 -9.92
CA LEU A 31 8.51 -0.84 -10.72
C LEU A 31 7.39 -0.77 -11.75
N VAL A 32 6.32 -0.03 -11.42
CA VAL A 32 5.13 0.10 -12.27
C VAL A 32 5.15 1.32 -13.18
N SER A 33 6.02 2.32 -12.94
CA SER A 33 6.04 3.60 -13.68
C SER A 33 6.20 3.43 -15.20
N ASP A 34 6.91 2.39 -15.62
CA ASP A 34 7.23 2.14 -17.03
C ASP A 34 6.39 0.98 -17.61
N LYS A 35 5.35 0.55 -16.90
CA LYS A 35 4.51 -0.60 -17.27
C LYS A 35 3.19 -0.11 -17.86
N GLN A 36 2.77 -0.72 -18.96
CA GLN A 36 1.42 -0.56 -19.47
C GLN A 36 0.49 -1.44 -18.64
N ASP A 37 -0.67 -0.91 -18.25
CA ASP A 37 -1.70 -1.60 -17.47
C ASP A 37 -1.17 -2.22 -16.16
N ALA A 38 -0.77 -1.34 -15.24
CA ALA A 38 -0.20 -1.73 -13.96
C ALA A 38 -1.08 -1.36 -12.77
N GLU A 39 -1.08 -2.25 -11.77
CA GLU A 39 -1.82 -2.09 -10.53
C GLU A 39 -0.90 -2.15 -9.32
N VAL A 40 -1.24 -1.37 -8.30
CA VAL A 40 -0.60 -1.45 -7.00
C VAL A 40 -1.64 -1.74 -5.93
N HIS A 41 -1.39 -2.79 -5.15
CA HIS A 41 -2.20 -3.19 -4.01
C HIS A 41 -1.41 -2.98 -2.74
N VAL A 42 -1.83 -2.02 -1.92
CA VAL A 42 -1.19 -1.70 -0.65
C VAL A 42 -1.93 -2.43 0.47
N VAL A 43 -1.21 -3.22 1.26
CA VAL A 43 -1.79 -4.03 2.35
C VAL A 43 -1.21 -3.59 3.68
N ASN A 44 -2.06 -3.21 4.62
CA ASN A 44 -1.69 -3.08 6.03
C ASN A 44 -2.39 -4.19 6.82
N VAL A 45 -1.67 -4.79 7.77
CA VAL A 45 -2.21 -5.78 8.69
C VAL A 45 -2.28 -5.12 10.07
N ALA A 46 -3.49 -4.92 10.56
CA ALA A 46 -3.73 -4.41 11.90
C ALA A 46 -3.90 -5.55 12.91
N HIS A 47 -3.32 -5.37 14.09
CA HIS A 47 -3.43 -6.32 15.19
C HIS A 47 -4.63 -5.94 16.07
N GLY A 48 -5.66 -6.79 16.17
CA GLY A 48 -6.80 -6.51 17.04
C GLY A 48 -7.87 -7.59 17.03
N TYR A 49 -8.64 -7.69 18.12
CA TYR A 49 -9.83 -8.52 18.24
C TYR A 49 -11.03 -7.61 18.59
N GLY A 50 -11.99 -7.46 17.67
CA GLY A 50 -13.20 -6.64 17.86
C GLY A 50 -13.27 -5.40 16.94
N PRO A 51 -14.22 -4.47 17.16
CA PRO A 51 -14.43 -3.28 16.32
C PRO A 51 -13.32 -2.23 16.42
N MET A 52 -12.38 -2.45 17.34
CA MET A 52 -11.20 -1.63 17.60
C MET A 52 -9.97 -2.44 17.19
N VAL A 53 -9.14 -1.87 16.32
CA VAL A 53 -7.91 -2.45 15.81
C VAL A 53 -6.73 -1.62 16.29
N SER A 54 -5.68 -2.29 16.76
CA SER A 54 -4.42 -1.63 17.06
C SER A 54 -3.57 -1.58 15.79
N VAL A 55 -3.20 -0.35 15.40
CA VAL A 55 -2.33 -0.09 14.26
C VAL A 55 -0.99 0.37 14.79
N GLU A 56 0.08 -0.30 14.34
CA GLU A 56 1.44 0.15 14.60
C GLU A 56 1.76 1.32 13.67
N LEU A 57 1.99 2.49 14.24
CA LEU A 57 2.35 3.72 13.55
C LEU A 57 3.82 4.05 13.88
N GLY A 58 4.75 3.28 13.33
CA GLY A 58 6.18 3.48 13.59
C GLY A 58 6.57 3.17 15.04
N GLU A 59 6.72 4.20 15.89
CA GLU A 59 7.16 4.06 17.30
C GLU A 59 6.01 3.89 18.31
N GLY A 60 4.76 3.96 17.87
CA GLY A 60 3.58 3.88 18.73
C GLY A 60 2.53 2.88 18.26
N THR A 61 1.69 2.44 19.19
CA THR A 61 0.48 1.67 18.89
C THR A 61 -0.72 2.54 19.19
N GLU A 62 -1.52 2.85 18.16
CA GLU A 62 -2.78 3.56 18.32
C GLU A 62 -3.95 2.60 18.11
N THR A 63 -5.03 2.82 18.84
CA THR A 63 -6.25 2.02 18.69
C THR A 63 -7.26 2.82 17.87
N PHE A 64 -7.59 2.29 16.71
CA PHE A 64 -8.55 2.88 15.78
C PHE A 64 -9.78 2.00 15.66
N SER A 65 -10.90 2.57 15.25
CA SER A 65 -11.93 1.77 14.58
C SER A 65 -11.40 1.26 13.23
N LEU A 66 -12.04 0.21 12.69
CA LEU A 66 -11.66 -0.32 11.37
C LEU A 66 -11.72 0.75 10.27
N ASP A 67 -12.75 1.60 10.31
CA ASP A 67 -12.94 2.68 9.34
C ASP A 67 -11.85 3.75 9.44
N GLU A 68 -11.45 4.10 10.67
CA GLU A 68 -10.34 5.03 10.90
C GLU A 68 -9.01 4.45 10.43
N ALA A 69 -8.75 3.17 10.69
CA ALA A 69 -7.54 2.51 10.21
C ALA A 69 -7.47 2.46 8.67
N ALA A 70 -8.60 2.17 8.01
CA ALA A 70 -8.69 2.18 6.55
C ALA A 70 -8.50 3.60 5.98
N ALA A 71 -9.09 4.60 6.63
CA ALA A 71 -8.91 6.00 6.25
C ALA A 71 -7.46 6.47 6.45
N THR A 72 -6.80 6.04 7.52
CA THR A 72 -5.39 6.32 7.79
C THR A 72 -4.50 5.70 6.72
N LEU A 73 -4.70 4.43 6.38
CA LEU A 73 -3.96 3.77 5.30
C LEU A 73 -4.14 4.50 3.97
N LYS A 74 -5.39 4.88 3.64
CA LYS A 74 -5.70 5.61 2.41
C LYS A 74 -4.96 6.95 2.36
N LYS A 75 -5.06 7.76 3.42
CA LYS A 75 -4.38 9.06 3.51
C LYS A 75 -2.87 8.93 3.42
N HIS A 76 -2.30 7.91 4.06
CA HIS A 76 -0.86 7.64 3.99
C HIS A 76 -0.43 7.36 2.55
N VAL A 77 -1.14 6.46 1.86
CA VAL A 77 -0.84 6.13 0.46
C VAL A 77 -1.02 7.34 -0.45
N GLU A 78 -2.08 8.12 -0.30
CA GLU A 78 -2.30 9.37 -1.05
C GLU A 78 -1.14 10.35 -0.88
N ALA A 79 -0.68 10.59 0.35
CA ALA A 79 0.46 11.47 0.62
C ALA A 79 1.77 10.96 -0.02
N ARG A 80 1.94 9.63 -0.15
CA ARG A 80 3.12 9.05 -0.81
C ARG A 80 3.04 9.14 -2.33
N ILE A 81 1.85 9.09 -2.92
CA ILE A 81 1.64 9.39 -4.36
C ILE A 81 1.96 10.85 -4.62
N ASP A 82 1.38 11.77 -3.84
CA ASP A 82 1.60 13.22 -4.03
C ASP A 82 3.10 13.57 -4.00
N ALA A 83 3.84 12.96 -3.06
CA ALA A 83 5.28 13.11 -2.97
C ALA A 83 6.01 12.52 -4.18
N TRP A 84 5.61 11.32 -4.64
CA TRP A 84 6.18 10.71 -5.84
C TRP A 84 5.96 11.57 -7.08
N GLU A 85 4.73 12.03 -7.30
CA GLU A 85 4.36 12.78 -8.50
C GLU A 85 5.01 14.16 -8.55
N ALA A 86 5.26 14.79 -7.39
CA ALA A 86 6.02 16.02 -7.30
C ALA A 86 7.46 15.88 -7.85
N ASP A 87 8.08 14.71 -7.64
CA ASP A 87 9.48 14.46 -8.01
C ASP A 87 9.63 13.77 -9.39
N HIS A 88 8.65 12.96 -9.79
CA HIS A 88 8.78 12.04 -10.94
C HIS A 88 7.69 12.25 -12.02
N GLY A 89 6.65 13.03 -11.73
CA GLY A 89 5.48 13.18 -12.60
C GLY A 89 4.39 12.15 -12.32
N ILE A 90 3.28 12.26 -13.05
CA ILE A 90 2.04 11.51 -12.82
C ILE A 90 2.30 9.99 -12.89
N LEU A 91 1.80 9.26 -11.90
CA LEU A 91 1.87 7.80 -11.87
C LEU A 91 0.62 7.22 -12.53
N GLU A 92 0.74 6.78 -13.78
CA GLU A 92 -0.39 6.16 -14.52
C GLU A 92 -0.59 4.70 -14.09
N LEU A 93 -1.56 4.47 -13.21
CA LEU A 93 -2.01 3.13 -12.78
C LEU A 93 -3.41 2.85 -13.30
N SER A 94 -3.69 1.59 -13.67
CA SER A 94 -5.07 1.15 -13.91
C SER A 94 -5.83 1.09 -12.59
N HIS A 95 -5.20 0.58 -11.52
CA HIS A 95 -5.74 0.60 -10.16
C HIS A 95 -4.69 0.84 -9.09
N LEU A 96 -5.07 1.61 -8.07
CA LEU A 96 -4.40 1.67 -6.78
C LEU A 96 -5.41 1.36 -5.68
N VAL A 97 -5.19 0.27 -4.95
CA VAL A 97 -6.16 -0.24 -3.98
C VAL A 97 -5.49 -0.42 -2.63
N THR A 98 -6.12 0.10 -1.58
CA THR A 98 -5.70 -0.12 -0.19
C THR A 98 -6.51 -1.24 0.45
N HIS A 99 -5.82 -2.14 1.14
CA HIS A 99 -6.39 -3.29 1.83
C HIS A 99 -6.01 -3.23 3.29
N LEU A 100 -7.01 -3.20 4.17
CA LEU A 100 -6.81 -3.39 5.59
C LEU A 100 -7.19 -4.82 5.96
N ARG A 101 -6.24 -5.58 6.50
CA ARG A 101 -6.47 -6.91 7.03
C ARG A 101 -6.42 -6.86 8.55
N VAL A 102 -7.30 -7.61 9.20
CA VAL A 102 -7.32 -7.76 10.66
C VAL A 102 -7.02 -9.22 10.98
N GLY A 103 -6.01 -9.46 11.82
CA GLY A 103 -5.60 -10.80 12.21
C GLY A 103 -4.10 -10.93 12.38
N SER A 104 -3.63 -12.16 12.58
CA SER A 104 -2.20 -12.48 12.59
C SER A 104 -1.94 -13.53 11.51
N PRO A 105 -1.30 -13.16 10.38
CA PRO A 105 -0.98 -14.11 9.30
C PRO A 105 -0.11 -15.28 9.78
N ALA A 106 0.64 -15.09 10.86
CA ALA A 106 1.47 -16.13 11.46
C ALA A 106 0.68 -17.21 12.22
N HIS A 107 -0.64 -17.05 12.38
CA HIS A 107 -1.51 -17.96 13.13
C HIS A 107 -2.64 -18.57 12.29
N GLU A 108 -2.57 -18.46 10.96
CA GLU A 108 -3.41 -19.21 10.00
C GLU A 108 -2.72 -20.50 9.54
#